data_AF-A0A061J0P6-F1
#
_entry.id   AF-A0A061J0P6-F1
#
_cell.length_a   1.000
_cell.length_b   1.000
_cell.length_c   1.000
_cell.angle_alpha   90.00
_cell.angle_beta   90.00
_cell.angle_gamma   90.00
#
_symmetry.space_group_name_H-M   'P 1'
#
loop_
_entity.id
_entity.type
_entity.pdbx_description
1 polymer ?
#
loop_
_entity_poly.entity_id
_entity_poly.type
_entity_poly.pdbx_seq_one_letter_code
_entity_poly.pdbx_strand_id
1 'polypeptide(L)'
;MANSVNLTLANTDALSQKVRLQRLEEELQSLKQHLFRGHGRGGMHPSWRQEYSPPAGMNLGGSKRHSSSSDSAKSVASIPVIEERMDMSYYELRRIVPHLSPEFECTERDAVLIISAIRSGSAAGGEESWEQRLSSLETEKRMVKNRLERRIQECYELKGTVAELRQKIRATQDDSHASVNLLSKRHEEMRKQLLMEESRSQKLKIRNGQLEMEVERLRGLLHSQLHK
;
A
#
# COMPACT_ATOMS: atom_id res chain seq x y z
N MET A 1 -17.64 -41.52 48.43
CA MET A 1 -17.05 -41.87 47.12
C MET A 1 -17.18 -40.75 46.08
N ALA A 2 -17.23 -39.46 46.47
CA ALA A 2 -17.47 -38.35 45.54
C ALA A 2 -16.20 -37.63 45.05
N ASN A 3 -15.02 -37.99 45.57
CA ASN A 3 -13.77 -37.25 45.31
C ASN A 3 -12.98 -37.74 44.09
N SER A 4 -13.25 -38.94 43.56
CA SER A 4 -12.48 -39.46 42.40
C SER A 4 -12.95 -38.90 41.05
N VAL A 5 -14.22 -38.48 40.95
CA VAL A 5 -14.83 -38.01 39.70
C VAL A 5 -14.40 -36.57 39.34
N ASN A 6 -14.11 -35.73 40.35
CA ASN A 6 -13.64 -34.36 40.11
C ASN A 6 -12.15 -34.29 39.71
N LEU A 7 -11.35 -35.28 40.15
CA LEU A 7 -9.93 -35.39 39.78
C LEU A 7 -9.74 -35.86 38.33
N THR A 8 -10.66 -36.67 37.80
CA THR A 8 -10.59 -37.14 36.40
C THR A 8 -10.98 -36.05 35.41
N LEU A 9 -11.99 -35.22 35.70
CA LEU A 9 -12.37 -34.08 34.84
C LEU A 9 -11.28 -32.99 34.75
N ALA A 10 -10.65 -32.65 35.87
CA ALA A 10 -9.56 -31.67 35.89
C ALA A 10 -8.34 -32.15 35.08
N ASN A 11 -8.09 -33.47 35.08
CA ASN A 11 -7.02 -34.07 34.28
C ASN A 11 -7.32 -34.07 32.78
N THR A 12 -8.59 -34.28 32.37
CA THR A 12 -8.96 -34.22 30.95
C THR A 12 -8.88 -32.81 30.39
N ASP A 13 -9.24 -31.79 31.18
CA ASP A 13 -9.13 -30.39 30.78
C ASP A 13 -7.67 -29.93 30.70
N ALA A 14 -6.81 -30.38 31.64
CA ALA A 14 -5.38 -30.10 31.60
C ALA A 14 -4.69 -30.75 30.39
N LEU A 15 -5.06 -31.99 30.03
CA LEU A 15 -4.56 -32.66 28.83
C LEU A 15 -5.03 -31.95 27.55
N SER A 16 -6.28 -31.52 27.49
CA SER A 16 -6.84 -30.75 26.37
C SER A 16 -6.11 -29.42 26.16
N GLN A 17 -5.83 -28.69 27.25
CA GLN A 17 -5.04 -27.46 27.19
C GLN A 17 -3.59 -27.70 26.74
N LYS A 18 -2.96 -28.79 27.20
CA LYS A 18 -1.59 -29.15 26.79
C LYS A 18 -1.50 -29.45 25.30
N VAL A 19 -2.46 -30.20 24.75
CA VAL A 19 -2.53 -30.50 23.30
C VAL A 19 -2.75 -29.24 22.48
N ARG A 20 -3.61 -28.32 22.95
CA ARG A 20 -3.83 -27.03 22.30
C ARG A 20 -2.57 -26.16 22.29
N LEU A 21 -1.84 -26.10 23.40
CA LEU A 21 -0.59 -25.34 23.50
C LEU A 21 0.49 -25.90 22.57
N GLN A 22 0.60 -27.24 22.51
CA GLN A 22 1.55 -27.90 21.62
C GLN A 22 1.26 -27.59 20.13
N ARG A 23 -0.02 -27.61 19.72
CA ARG A 23 -0.41 -27.22 18.34
C ARG A 23 -0.06 -25.76 18.04
N LEU A 24 -0.29 -24.85 18.99
CA LEU A 24 0.08 -23.44 18.81
C LEU A 24 1.59 -23.24 18.73
N GLU A 25 2.38 -24.03 19.46
CA GLU A 25 3.84 -24.00 19.40
C GLU A 25 4.37 -24.51 18.04
N GLU A 26 3.77 -25.57 17.50
CA GLU A 26 4.05 -26.10 16.15
C GLU A 26 3.70 -25.08 15.05
N GLU A 27 2.56 -24.41 15.15
CA GLU A 27 2.15 -23.33 14.22
C GLU A 27 3.13 -22.14 14.26
N LEU A 28 3.60 -21.76 15.45
CA LEU A 28 4.55 -20.66 15.63
C LEU A 28 5.93 -21.02 15.07
N GLN A 29 6.36 -22.27 15.22
CA GLN A 29 7.59 -22.78 14.59
C GLN A 29 7.47 -22.81 13.06
N SER A 30 6.34 -23.26 12.52
CA SER A 30 6.07 -23.24 11.08
C SER A 30 6.12 -21.82 10.51
N LEU A 31 5.48 -20.86 11.18
CA LEU A 31 5.51 -19.44 10.80
C LEU A 31 6.92 -18.85 10.83
N LYS A 32 7.72 -19.16 11.87
CA LYS A 32 9.14 -18.77 11.91
C LYS A 32 9.90 -19.38 10.73
N GLN A 33 9.68 -20.65 10.44
CA GLN A 33 10.37 -21.32 9.34
C GLN A 33 9.99 -20.71 7.98
N HIS A 34 8.74 -20.28 7.79
CA HIS A 34 8.31 -19.54 6.60
C HIS A 34 8.91 -18.13 6.51
N LEU A 35 9.08 -17.42 7.63
CA LEU A 35 9.75 -16.10 7.67
C LEU A 35 11.25 -16.18 7.36
N PHE A 36 11.92 -17.29 7.66
CA PHE A 36 13.36 -17.45 7.45
C PHE A 36 13.74 -18.23 6.18
N ARG A 37 12.79 -18.83 5.44
CA ARG A 37 13.06 -19.60 4.20
C ARG A 37 12.69 -18.87 2.91
N GLY A 38 12.24 -17.61 2.99
CA GLY A 38 11.96 -16.74 1.86
C GLY A 38 13.13 -15.80 1.55
N HIS A 39 13.97 -16.22 0.61
CA HIS A 39 14.83 -15.40 -0.28
C HIS A 39 15.50 -14.15 0.32
N GLY A 40 16.82 -14.24 0.51
CA GLY A 40 17.66 -13.07 0.75
C GLY A 40 17.63 -12.09 -0.42
N ARG A 41 17.18 -10.86 -0.15
CA ARG A 41 17.77 -9.56 -0.52
C ARG A 41 16.73 -8.47 -0.24
N GLY A 42 17.13 -7.48 0.56
CA GLY A 42 16.37 -6.26 0.79
C GLY A 42 15.79 -6.18 2.20
N GLY A 43 16.48 -5.46 3.07
CA GLY A 43 15.94 -5.10 4.38
C GLY A 43 14.66 -4.27 4.19
N MET A 44 13.51 -4.85 4.50
CA MET A 44 12.30 -4.07 4.71
C MET A 44 12.33 -3.51 6.13
N HIS A 45 12.72 -2.25 6.18
CA HIS A 45 12.46 -1.38 7.31
C HIS A 45 10.93 -1.27 7.51
N PRO A 46 10.38 -1.33 8.75
CA PRO A 46 8.95 -1.17 8.98
C PRO A 46 8.48 0.23 8.54
N SER A 47 7.48 0.29 7.67
CA SER A 47 7.00 1.52 6.99
C SER A 47 6.10 2.43 7.83
N TRP A 48 6.05 2.27 9.16
CA TRP A 48 5.15 3.06 10.03
C TRP A 48 5.76 4.36 10.56
N ARG A 49 7.01 4.68 10.20
CA ARG A 49 7.68 5.91 10.61
C ARG A 49 7.99 6.77 9.38
N GLN A 50 6.95 7.37 8.80
CA GLN A 50 7.11 8.39 7.77
C GLN A 50 6.71 9.73 8.38
N GLU A 51 7.73 10.48 8.83
CA GLU A 51 7.60 11.85 9.30
C GLU A 51 7.22 12.75 8.12
N TYR A 52 6.23 13.61 8.35
CA TYR A 52 5.80 14.65 7.41
C TYR A 52 6.96 15.61 7.12
N SER A 53 7.24 15.84 5.84
CA SER A 53 7.96 17.02 5.36
C SER A 53 7.13 17.68 4.24
N PRO A 54 6.94 19.01 4.26
CA PRO A 54 6.08 19.71 3.30
C PRO A 54 6.80 19.94 1.96
N PRO A 55 6.07 20.04 0.83
CA PRO A 55 6.70 20.33 -0.46
C PRO A 55 6.97 21.83 -0.59
N ALA A 56 8.26 22.19 -0.65
CA ALA A 56 8.70 23.48 -1.12
C ALA A 56 9.00 23.40 -2.62
N GLY A 57 8.58 24.42 -3.37
CA GLY A 57 9.27 24.81 -4.60
C GLY A 57 8.59 24.42 -5.89
N MET A 58 7.75 25.34 -6.38
CA MET A 58 7.40 25.49 -7.79
C MET A 58 8.67 25.46 -8.66
N ASN A 59 8.60 24.82 -9.83
CA ASN A 59 9.21 25.35 -11.05
C ASN A 59 8.52 24.75 -12.28
N LEU A 60 7.68 25.59 -12.90
CA LEU A 60 7.31 25.49 -14.30
C LEU A 60 8.57 25.69 -15.15
N GLY A 61 8.66 24.98 -16.27
CA GLY A 61 9.41 25.45 -17.42
C GLY A 61 10.08 24.33 -18.21
N GLY A 62 9.76 24.26 -19.50
CA GLY A 62 10.67 23.67 -20.47
C GLY A 62 10.05 22.66 -21.41
N SER A 63 9.26 23.16 -22.38
CA SER A 63 9.00 22.46 -23.63
C SER A 63 10.30 21.94 -24.25
N LYS A 64 10.42 20.63 -24.43
CA LYS A 64 11.43 20.03 -25.32
C LYS A 64 10.74 19.60 -26.61
N ARG A 65 10.68 20.56 -27.56
CA ARG A 65 10.36 20.28 -28.96
C ARG A 65 11.52 19.50 -29.57
N HIS A 66 11.17 18.48 -30.34
CA HIS A 66 12.08 17.83 -31.28
C HIS A 66 12.60 18.87 -32.27
N SER A 67 13.91 19.09 -32.28
CA SER A 67 14.61 19.76 -33.37
C SER A 67 15.44 18.69 -34.07
N SER A 68 14.92 18.21 -35.19
CA SER A 68 15.68 17.41 -36.15
C SER A 68 16.62 18.35 -36.90
N SER A 69 17.90 18.10 -36.75
CA SER A 69 19.00 18.78 -37.42
C SER A 69 19.13 18.26 -38.83
N SER A 70 19.12 19.14 -39.83
CA SER A 70 19.73 18.86 -41.13
C SER A 70 20.25 20.18 -41.68
N ASP A 71 21.56 20.34 -41.49
CA ASP A 71 22.40 21.30 -42.18
C ASP A 71 22.27 21.11 -43.69
N SER A 72 22.13 22.20 -44.41
CA SER A 72 22.52 22.29 -45.81
C SER A 72 23.17 23.63 -46.03
N ALA A 73 24.50 23.61 -45.92
CA ALA A 73 25.36 24.71 -46.29
C ALA A 73 25.32 24.93 -47.82
N LYS A 74 25.43 26.21 -48.16
CA LYS A 74 25.59 26.84 -49.47
C LYS A 74 26.41 26.02 -50.48
N SER A 75 25.96 26.05 -51.74
CA SER A 75 26.86 26.35 -52.86
C SER A 75 26.09 26.99 -54.01
N VAL A 76 26.62 28.14 -54.43
CA VAL A 76 26.21 28.95 -55.57
C VAL A 76 26.54 28.23 -56.87
N ALA A 77 25.57 28.13 -57.78
CA ALA A 77 25.81 28.11 -59.22
C ALA A 77 24.57 28.66 -59.92
N SER A 78 24.75 29.78 -60.60
CA SER A 78 23.75 30.51 -61.37
C SER A 78 23.17 29.64 -62.49
N ILE A 79 21.85 29.44 -62.51
CA ILE A 79 21.14 28.80 -63.62
C ILE A 79 19.85 29.61 -63.88
N PRO A 80 19.56 30.03 -65.13
CA PRO A 80 18.37 30.82 -65.49
C PRO A 80 17.10 29.94 -65.58
N VAL A 81 16.81 29.16 -64.53
CA VAL A 81 15.68 28.19 -64.45
C VAL A 81 14.68 28.57 -63.33
N ILE A 82 14.95 29.64 -62.59
CA ILE A 82 14.14 30.07 -61.43
C ILE A 82 12.82 30.70 -61.88
N GLU A 83 12.82 31.41 -63.02
CA GLU A 83 11.66 32.16 -63.50
C GLU A 83 10.53 31.22 -63.95
N GLU A 84 10.84 30.15 -64.69
CA GLU A 84 9.85 29.14 -65.12
C GLU A 84 9.23 28.36 -63.93
N ARG A 85 9.96 28.16 -62.83
CA ARG A 85 9.44 27.44 -61.65
C ARG A 85 8.55 28.32 -60.77
N MET A 86 8.86 29.62 -60.68
CA MET A 86 8.01 30.60 -60.03
C MET A 86 6.63 30.66 -60.69
N ASP A 87 6.60 30.71 -62.03
CA ASP A 87 5.35 30.77 -62.79
C ASP A 87 4.50 29.50 -62.61
N MET A 88 5.13 28.32 -62.54
CA MET A 88 4.42 27.06 -62.34
C MET A 88 3.77 26.94 -60.96
N SER A 89 4.49 27.30 -59.89
CA SER A 89 3.96 27.24 -58.52
C SER A 89 2.84 28.24 -58.30
N TYR A 90 2.96 29.42 -58.90
CA TYR A 90 1.96 30.47 -58.84
C TYR A 90 0.70 30.13 -59.66
N TYR A 91 0.88 29.52 -60.83
CA TYR A 91 -0.22 28.99 -61.65
C TYR A 91 -0.97 27.85 -60.93
N GLU A 92 -0.25 26.93 -60.28
CA GLU A 92 -0.86 25.89 -59.45
C GLU A 92 -1.69 26.49 -58.31
N LEU A 93 -1.18 27.54 -57.65
CA LEU A 93 -1.87 28.22 -56.56
C LEU A 93 -3.19 28.86 -57.05
N ARG A 94 -3.18 29.57 -58.19
CA ARG A 94 -4.39 30.15 -58.80
C ARG A 94 -5.40 29.09 -59.24
N ARG A 95 -4.94 27.91 -59.68
CA ARG A 95 -5.81 26.77 -60.00
C ARG A 95 -6.52 26.21 -58.75
N ILE A 96 -5.83 26.19 -57.61
CA ILE A 96 -6.37 25.68 -56.34
C ILE A 96 -7.24 26.74 -55.63
N VAL A 97 -6.95 28.03 -55.82
CA VAL A 97 -7.67 29.14 -55.20
C VAL A 97 -8.17 30.13 -56.28
N PRO A 98 -9.32 29.85 -56.93
CA PRO A 98 -9.82 30.62 -58.07
C PRO A 98 -10.20 32.07 -57.76
N HIS A 99 -10.37 32.42 -56.49
CA HIS A 99 -10.74 33.76 -56.03
C HIS A 99 -9.54 34.62 -55.60
N LEU A 100 -8.32 34.18 -55.90
CA LEU A 100 -7.14 35.04 -55.71
C LEU A 100 -7.26 36.29 -56.60
N SER A 101 -7.03 37.45 -55.98
CA SER A 101 -7.04 38.72 -56.71
C SER A 101 -6.04 38.67 -57.87
N PRO A 102 -6.36 39.26 -59.05
CA PRO A 102 -5.41 39.38 -60.15
C PRO A 102 -4.11 40.10 -59.74
N GLU A 103 -4.19 40.98 -58.73
CA GLU A 103 -3.09 41.77 -58.18
C GLU A 103 -2.32 41.06 -57.06
N PHE A 104 -2.73 39.84 -56.68
CA PHE A 104 -2.06 39.11 -55.60
C PHE A 104 -0.68 38.63 -56.04
N GLU A 105 0.39 39.15 -55.47
CA GLU A 105 1.75 38.65 -55.71
C GLU A 105 2.28 37.96 -54.46
N CYS A 106 2.93 36.81 -54.65
CA CYS A 106 3.57 36.07 -53.56
C CYS A 106 4.86 35.42 -54.03
N THR A 107 5.78 35.17 -53.10
CA THR A 107 7.04 34.48 -53.44
C THR A 107 6.77 32.98 -53.70
N GLU A 108 7.64 32.32 -54.46
CA GLU A 108 7.50 30.87 -54.76
C GLU A 108 7.37 30.02 -53.48
N ARG A 109 8.13 30.41 -52.44
CA ARG A 109 8.10 29.74 -51.14
C ARG A 109 6.74 29.88 -50.47
N ASP A 110 6.12 31.05 -50.55
CA ASP A 110 4.79 31.30 -49.99
C ASP A 110 3.73 30.52 -50.79
N ALA A 111 3.83 30.49 -52.12
CA ALA A 111 2.92 29.70 -52.96
C ALA A 111 2.98 28.20 -52.62
N VAL A 112 4.18 27.64 -52.49
CA VAL A 112 4.39 26.24 -52.11
C VAL A 112 3.85 25.96 -50.70
N LEU A 113 4.03 26.89 -49.75
CA LEU A 113 3.49 26.77 -48.38
C LEU A 113 1.96 26.78 -48.36
N ILE A 114 1.33 27.69 -49.10
CA ILE A 114 -0.13 27.78 -49.19
C ILE A 114 -0.70 26.52 -49.87
N ILE A 115 -0.11 26.10 -50.99
CA ILE A 115 -0.50 24.86 -51.68
C ILE A 115 -0.37 23.66 -50.74
N SER A 116 0.72 23.59 -49.98
CA SER A 116 0.97 22.50 -49.03
C SER A 116 -0.01 22.54 -47.85
N ALA A 117 -0.37 23.73 -47.35
CA ALA A 117 -1.36 23.91 -46.30
C ALA A 117 -2.77 23.51 -46.76
N ILE A 118 -3.16 23.91 -47.98
CA ILE A 118 -4.45 23.53 -48.57
C ILE A 118 -4.49 22.02 -48.82
N ARG A 119 -3.42 21.46 -49.42
CA ARG A 119 -3.34 20.03 -49.69
C ARG A 119 -3.27 19.20 -48.41
N SER A 120 -2.55 19.65 -47.37
CA SER A 120 -2.52 18.95 -46.07
C SER A 120 -3.83 19.09 -45.28
N GLY A 121 -4.54 20.21 -45.42
CA GLY A 121 -5.90 20.37 -44.91
C GLY A 121 -6.94 19.56 -45.69
N SER A 122 -6.70 19.34 -46.99
CA SER A 122 -7.57 18.56 -47.89
C SER A 122 -7.22 17.07 -47.93
N ALA A 123 -6.03 16.66 -47.46
CA ALA A 123 -5.52 15.29 -47.48
C ALA A 123 -5.65 14.58 -46.12
N ALA A 124 -6.58 15.01 -45.26
CA ALA A 124 -7.17 14.10 -44.29
C ALA A 124 -8.19 13.22 -45.01
N GLY A 125 -7.68 12.32 -45.85
CA GLY A 125 -8.46 11.38 -46.66
C GLY A 125 -9.28 10.44 -45.81
N GLY A 126 -10.57 10.39 -46.12
CA GLY A 126 -11.59 9.56 -45.49
C GLY A 126 -12.90 10.34 -45.53
N GLU A 127 -13.84 9.88 -46.33
CA GLU A 127 -15.16 10.48 -46.60
C GLU A 127 -16.08 10.44 -45.37
N GLU A 128 -15.58 10.77 -44.18
CA GLU A 128 -16.44 11.02 -43.02
C GLU A 128 -16.94 12.45 -43.11
N SER A 129 -18.25 12.60 -43.33
CA SER A 129 -18.93 13.90 -43.18
C SER A 129 -18.54 14.51 -41.82
N TRP A 130 -18.29 15.81 -41.77
CA TRP A 130 -18.02 16.53 -40.51
C TRP A 130 -19.07 16.22 -39.43
N GLU A 131 -20.31 15.91 -39.83
CA GLU A 131 -21.40 15.48 -38.97
C GLU A 131 -21.15 14.11 -38.33
N GLN A 132 -20.57 13.15 -39.08
CA GLN A 132 -20.18 11.84 -38.54
C GLN A 132 -19.05 11.98 -37.53
N ARG A 133 -18.07 12.85 -37.79
CA ARG A 133 -16.96 13.12 -36.87
C ARG A 133 -17.40 13.85 -35.61
N LEU A 134 -18.35 14.79 -35.73
CA LEU A 134 -18.97 15.42 -34.57
C LEU A 134 -19.73 14.38 -33.73
N SER A 135 -20.53 13.54 -34.39
CA SER A 135 -21.31 12.47 -33.73
C SER A 135 -20.42 11.46 -33.02
N SER A 136 -19.30 11.04 -33.65
CA SER A 136 -18.35 10.11 -33.03
C SER A 136 -17.70 10.74 -31.79
N LEU A 137 -17.24 11.99 -31.88
CA LEU A 137 -16.68 12.72 -30.74
C LEU A 137 -17.69 12.94 -29.61
N GLU A 138 -18.96 13.19 -29.92
CA GLU A 138 -20.02 13.32 -28.92
C GLU A 138 -20.33 11.99 -28.22
N THR A 139 -20.30 10.87 -28.96
CA THR A 139 -20.46 9.54 -28.37
C THR A 139 -19.27 9.19 -27.48
N GLU A 140 -18.04 9.49 -27.91
CA GLU A 140 -16.83 9.28 -27.12
C GLU A 140 -16.85 10.13 -25.85
N LYS A 141 -17.21 11.42 -25.96
CA LYS A 141 -17.39 12.32 -24.82
C LYS A 141 -18.39 11.75 -23.82
N ARG A 142 -19.54 11.25 -24.27
CA ARG A 142 -20.54 10.61 -23.39
C ARG A 142 -20.00 9.33 -22.76
N MET A 143 -19.30 8.49 -23.51
CA MET A 143 -18.69 7.26 -22.98
C MET A 143 -17.67 7.58 -21.88
N VAL A 144 -16.76 8.52 -22.15
CA VAL A 144 -15.72 8.95 -21.20
C VAL A 144 -16.35 9.58 -19.97
N LYS A 145 -17.38 10.43 -20.13
CA LYS A 145 -18.12 11.02 -19.00
C LYS A 145 -18.76 9.94 -18.12
N ASN A 146 -19.47 8.98 -18.71
CA ASN A 146 -20.09 7.87 -17.97
C ASN A 146 -19.04 6.98 -17.29
N ARG A 147 -17.86 6.81 -17.90
CA ARG A 147 -16.75 6.08 -17.27
C ARG A 147 -16.19 6.85 -16.08
N LEU A 148 -16.04 8.18 -16.20
CA LEU A 148 -15.59 9.03 -15.12
C LEU A 148 -16.57 9.00 -13.94
N GLU A 149 -17.88 9.12 -14.19
CA GLU A 149 -18.91 9.05 -13.16
C GLU A 149 -18.87 7.73 -12.38
N ARG A 150 -18.71 6.59 -13.09
CA ARG A 150 -18.51 5.29 -12.44
C ARG A 150 -17.26 5.26 -11.56
N ARG A 151 -16.13 5.78 -12.05
CA ARG A 151 -14.89 5.85 -11.23
C ARG A 151 -15.03 6.77 -10.04
N ILE A 152 -15.75 7.88 -10.17
CA ILE A 152 -16.06 8.78 -9.05
C ILE A 152 -16.87 8.04 -7.99
N GLN A 153 -17.90 7.29 -8.40
CA GLN A 153 -18.71 6.48 -7.50
C GLN A 153 -17.89 5.41 -6.77
N GLU A 154 -17.08 4.65 -7.51
CA GLU A 154 -16.14 3.67 -6.93
C GLU A 154 -15.17 4.33 -5.93
N CYS A 155 -14.67 5.54 -6.23
CA CYS A 155 -13.85 6.28 -5.29
C CYS A 155 -14.59 6.68 -4.01
N TYR A 156 -15.87 7.04 -4.09
CA TYR A 156 -16.68 7.34 -2.89
C TYR A 156 -16.92 6.09 -2.05
N GLU A 157 -17.21 4.96 -2.67
CA GLU A 157 -17.36 3.66 -1.99
C GLU A 157 -16.05 3.24 -1.32
N LEU A 158 -14.93 3.34 -2.03
CA LEU A 158 -13.61 3.06 -1.47
C LEU A 158 -13.26 4.00 -0.30
N LYS A 159 -13.62 5.28 -0.37
CA LYS A 159 -13.46 6.19 0.78
C LYS A 159 -14.27 5.73 1.99
N GLY A 160 -15.52 5.29 1.78
CA GLY A 160 -16.38 4.73 2.82
C GLY A 160 -15.75 3.49 3.48
N THR A 161 -15.35 2.51 2.67
CA THR A 161 -14.70 1.29 3.17
C THR A 161 -13.40 1.58 3.92
N VAL A 162 -12.57 2.52 3.45
CA VAL A 162 -11.35 2.92 4.16
C VAL A 162 -11.67 3.58 5.51
N ALA A 163 -12.72 4.40 5.58
CA ALA A 163 -13.15 5.01 6.84
C ALA A 163 -13.62 3.96 7.85
N GLU A 164 -14.43 2.99 7.40
CA GLU A 164 -14.88 1.86 8.23
C GLU A 164 -13.71 0.99 8.70
N LEU A 165 -12.77 0.65 7.81
CA LEU A 165 -11.59 -0.13 8.16
C LEU A 165 -10.71 0.60 9.18
N ARG A 166 -10.51 1.91 9.02
CA ARG A 166 -9.79 2.73 10.01
C ARG A 166 -10.48 2.75 11.36
N GLN A 167 -11.81 2.79 11.39
CA GLN A 167 -12.57 2.71 12.63
C GLN A 167 -12.41 1.34 13.29
N LYS A 168 -12.53 0.25 12.52
CA LYS A 168 -12.32 -1.12 13.03
C LYS A 168 -10.92 -1.31 13.61
N ILE A 169 -9.88 -0.82 12.93
CA ILE A 169 -8.50 -0.88 13.42
C ILE A 169 -8.36 -0.17 14.76
N ARG A 170 -8.92 1.05 14.90
CA ARG A 170 -8.88 1.79 16.17
C ARG A 170 -9.60 1.02 17.29
N ALA A 171 -10.79 0.50 17.02
CA ALA A 171 -11.53 -0.29 18.00
C ALA A 171 -10.74 -1.54 18.45
N THR A 172 -10.14 -2.29 17.52
CA THR A 172 -9.29 -3.43 17.86
C THR A 172 -8.05 -3.02 18.67
N GLN A 173 -7.44 -1.88 18.35
CA GLN A 173 -6.31 -1.36 19.12
C GLN A 173 -6.74 -1.02 20.55
N ASP A 174 -7.84 -0.31 20.72
CA ASP A 174 -8.37 0.06 22.04
C ASP A 174 -8.71 -1.19 22.88
N ASP A 175 -9.36 -2.19 22.28
CA ASP A 175 -9.66 -3.47 22.93
C ASP A 175 -8.38 -4.22 23.33
N SER A 176 -7.37 -4.21 22.47
CA SER A 176 -6.08 -4.85 22.76
C SER A 176 -5.39 -4.17 23.94
N HIS A 177 -5.37 -2.83 23.98
CA HIS A 177 -4.81 -2.05 25.09
C HIS A 177 -5.57 -2.30 26.40
N ALA A 178 -6.91 -2.34 26.34
CA ALA A 178 -7.73 -2.68 27.51
C ALA A 178 -7.42 -4.08 28.03
N SER A 179 -7.26 -5.07 27.14
CA SER A 179 -6.94 -6.46 27.53
C SER A 179 -5.56 -6.58 28.18
N VAL A 180 -4.54 -5.90 27.65
CA VAL A 180 -3.18 -5.90 28.21
C VAL A 180 -3.18 -5.29 29.62
N ASN A 181 -3.88 -4.17 29.80
CA ASN A 181 -4.01 -3.53 31.11
C ASN A 181 -4.71 -4.44 32.13
N LEU A 182 -5.77 -5.15 31.71
CA LEU A 182 -6.47 -6.09 32.58
C LEU A 182 -5.59 -7.29 32.97
N LEU A 183 -4.88 -7.86 32.00
CA LEU A 183 -3.95 -8.97 32.25
C LEU A 183 -2.79 -8.55 33.14
N SER A 184 -2.25 -7.34 32.96
CA SER A 184 -1.20 -6.78 33.81
C SER A 184 -1.65 -6.63 35.27
N LYS A 185 -2.86 -6.09 35.49
CA LYS A 185 -3.46 -6.01 36.84
C LYS A 185 -3.62 -7.39 37.48
N ARG A 186 -4.18 -8.35 36.73
CA ARG A 186 -4.38 -9.72 37.21
C ARG A 186 -3.05 -10.40 37.55
N HIS A 187 -2.02 -10.20 36.74
CA HIS A 187 -0.69 -10.73 36.98
C HIS A 187 -0.10 -10.16 38.28
N GLU A 188 -0.22 -8.85 38.50
CA GLU A 188 0.26 -8.21 39.72
C GLU A 188 -0.50 -8.66 40.98
N GLU A 189 -1.82 -8.86 40.88
CA GLU A 189 -2.62 -9.44 41.96
C GLU A 189 -2.19 -10.86 42.30
N MET A 190 -1.98 -11.70 41.29
CA MET A 190 -1.48 -13.07 41.48
C MET A 190 -0.09 -13.08 42.13
N ARG A 191 0.82 -12.22 41.68
CA ARG A 191 2.14 -12.06 42.27
C ARG A 191 2.06 -11.73 43.77
N LYS A 192 1.18 -10.81 44.15
CA LYS A 192 0.95 -10.45 45.57
C LYS A 192 0.39 -11.62 46.38
N GLN A 193 -0.58 -12.35 45.83
CA GLN A 193 -1.14 -13.54 46.49
C GLN A 193 -0.08 -14.62 46.70
N LEU A 194 0.76 -14.87 45.69
CA LEU A 194 1.85 -15.83 45.79
C LEU A 194 2.83 -15.45 46.89
N LEU A 195 3.25 -14.18 46.95
CA LEU A 195 4.16 -13.68 47.99
C LEU A 195 3.60 -13.88 49.41
N MET A 196 2.30 -13.65 49.58
CA MET A 196 1.61 -13.84 50.87
C MET A 196 1.57 -15.32 51.27
N GLU A 197 1.26 -16.22 50.33
CA GLU A 197 1.24 -17.66 50.57
C GLU A 197 2.65 -18.23 50.80
N GLU A 198 3.68 -17.73 50.09
CA GLU A 198 5.08 -18.08 50.35
C GLU A 198 5.49 -17.71 51.78
N SER A 199 5.16 -16.49 52.24
CA SER A 199 5.42 -16.06 53.61
C SER A 199 4.69 -16.93 54.64
N ARG A 200 3.43 -17.26 54.38
CA ARG A 200 2.63 -18.14 55.23
C ARG A 200 3.23 -19.54 55.31
N SER A 201 3.61 -20.10 54.17
CA SER A 201 4.23 -21.42 54.06
C SER A 201 5.56 -21.46 54.83
N GLN A 202 6.39 -20.43 54.72
CA GLN A 202 7.64 -20.33 55.47
C GLN A 202 7.41 -20.28 56.99
N LYS A 203 6.43 -19.51 57.46
CA LYS A 203 6.07 -19.47 58.89
C LYS A 203 5.59 -20.84 59.38
N LEU A 204 4.75 -21.51 58.61
CA LEU A 204 4.28 -22.86 58.93
C LEU A 204 5.44 -23.87 58.96
N LYS A 205 6.38 -23.78 58.03
CA LYS A 205 7.58 -24.63 58.00
C LYS A 205 8.44 -24.46 59.26
N ILE A 206 8.65 -23.22 59.72
CA ILE A 206 9.38 -22.95 60.97
C ILE A 206 8.63 -23.56 62.17
N ARG A 207 7.32 -23.32 62.27
CA ARG A 207 6.51 -23.85 63.38
C ARG A 207 6.47 -25.38 63.37
N ASN A 208 6.36 -25.99 62.19
CA ASN A 208 6.37 -27.45 62.07
C ASN A 208 7.73 -28.02 62.52
N GLY A 209 8.84 -27.41 62.13
CA GLY A 209 10.17 -27.81 62.62
C GLY A 209 10.32 -27.70 64.14
N GLN A 210 9.74 -26.66 64.76
CA GLN A 210 9.72 -26.55 66.23
C GLN A 210 8.92 -27.68 66.89
N LEU A 211 7.76 -28.04 66.32
CA LEU A 211 6.96 -29.15 66.81
C LEU A 211 7.66 -30.50 66.61
N GLU A 212 8.34 -30.70 65.48
CA GLU A 212 9.13 -31.91 65.21
C GLU A 212 10.26 -32.08 66.23
N MET A 213 10.99 -31.00 66.56
CA MET A 213 12.03 -31.04 67.60
C MET A 213 11.45 -31.36 68.99
N GLU A 214 10.29 -30.81 69.34
CA GLU A 214 9.65 -31.08 70.63
C GLU A 214 9.14 -32.52 70.73
N VAL A 215 8.57 -33.05 69.64
CA VAL A 215 8.18 -34.47 69.56
C VAL A 215 9.40 -35.36 69.76
N GLU A 216 10.52 -35.06 69.10
CA GLU A 216 11.74 -35.84 69.23
C GLU A 216 12.32 -35.78 70.66
N ARG A 217 12.30 -34.59 71.28
CA ARG A 217 12.70 -34.40 72.68
C ARG A 217 11.84 -35.22 73.63
N LEU A 218 10.52 -35.20 73.47
CA LEU A 218 9.57 -35.97 74.29
C LEU A 218 9.76 -37.48 74.09
N ARG A 219 9.98 -37.92 72.85
CA ARG A 219 10.35 -39.30 72.56
C ARG A 219 11.63 -39.69 73.28
N GLY A 220 12.69 -38.89 73.19
CA GLY A 220 13.96 -39.15 73.88
C GLY A 220 13.79 -39.28 75.40
N LEU A 221 12.99 -38.39 76.02
CA LEU A 221 12.66 -38.49 77.44
C LEU A 221 11.91 -39.78 77.79
N LEU A 222 10.90 -40.16 76.99
CA LEU A 222 10.14 -41.39 77.22
C LEU A 222 11.05 -42.63 77.16
N HIS A 223 11.93 -42.71 76.16
CA HIS A 223 12.89 -43.81 76.04
C HIS A 223 13.85 -43.85 77.24
N SER A 224 14.30 -42.69 77.73
CA SER A 224 15.17 -42.62 78.91
C SER A 224 14.48 -43.04 80.22
N GLN A 225 13.15 -42.91 80.30
CA GLN A 225 12.36 -43.34 81.45
C GLN A 225 11.96 -44.82 81.37
N LEU A 226 11.77 -45.36 80.17
CA LEU A 226 11.49 -46.79 79.95
C LEU A 226 12.73 -47.69 80.08
N HIS A 227 13.94 -47.13 79.94
CA HIS A 227 15.21 -47.86 80.04
C HIS A 227 15.99 -47.61 81.35
N LYS A 228 15.31 -47.08 82.37
CA LYS A 228 15.74 -47.09 83.78
C LYS A 228 14.95 -48.13 84.55
#